data_AF-A0A8I3P2C3-F1
#
_entry.id   AF-A0A8I3P2C3-F1
#
_cell.length_a   1.000
_cell.length_b   1.000
_cell.length_c   1.000
_cell.angle_alpha   90.00
_cell.angle_beta   90.00
_cell.angle_gamma   90.00
#
_symmetry.space_group_name_H-M   'P 1'
#
loop_
_entity.id
_entity.type
_entity.pdbx_description
1 polymer ?
#
loop_
_entity_poly.entity_id
_entity_poly.type
_entity_poly.pdbx_seq_one_letter_code
_entity_poly.pdbx_strand_id
1 'polypeptide(L)'
;MAIHSLFMMCSLMHVKSFEMQVNRKVKKGSLLIDSSTIDPAVSKELAKEVEKMGAVFMDAPVSGGVGAARSGNLTFMVGGVEDEFAAAQELLGCMGSNVVYCGAVGTGQAAKICNNMLLAISMIGTAEAMNLGIRLGLDPKLLAKILNMSSGRCWSSDTYNPVPGVMDGVPSANNYQGGFGATLMAKNGIRLTLLQIVLLPIKEREERNSAETFSTFQLLLFNPHKFPEDRQLNRPPNIEK
;
A
#
# COMPACT_ATOMS: atom_id res chain seq x y z
N MET A 1 8.57 14.02 -30.62
CA MET A 1 8.50 15.45 -30.22
C MET A 1 9.52 15.63 -29.11
N ALA A 2 10.46 16.57 -29.20
CA ALA A 2 11.52 16.69 -28.18
C ALA A 2 10.93 17.29 -26.89
N ILE A 3 10.92 16.52 -25.79
CA ILE A 3 10.44 16.97 -24.48
C ILE A 3 11.39 18.06 -23.97
N HIS A 4 10.91 19.30 -23.90
CA HIS A 4 11.77 20.48 -23.65
C HIS A 4 12.00 20.79 -22.16
N SER A 5 11.28 20.15 -21.24
CA SER A 5 11.45 20.26 -19.78
C SER A 5 10.74 19.11 -19.08
N LEU A 6 11.33 18.59 -18.00
CA LEU A 6 10.92 17.35 -17.34
C LEU A 6 10.87 17.59 -15.83
N PHE A 7 9.74 17.27 -15.20
CA PHE A 7 9.51 17.59 -13.79
C PHE A 7 8.91 16.36 -13.08
N MET A 8 9.67 15.79 -12.14
CA MET A 8 9.21 14.71 -11.27
C MET A 8 8.78 15.30 -9.93
N MET A 9 7.56 15.00 -9.51
CA MET A 9 7.00 15.53 -8.26
C MET A 9 6.91 14.42 -7.21
N CYS A 10 7.31 14.74 -5.98
CA CYS A 10 7.45 13.77 -4.90
C CYS A 10 6.77 14.26 -3.60
N SER A 11 5.60 14.89 -3.72
CA SER A 11 4.79 15.32 -2.58
C SER A 11 3.30 15.18 -2.87
N LEU A 12 2.53 14.93 -1.82
CA LEU A 12 1.06 14.91 -1.89
C LEU A 12 0.56 16.26 -2.34
N MET A 13 0.28 16.36 -3.63
CA MET A 13 -0.42 17.49 -4.16
C MET A 13 -1.91 17.22 -4.14
N HIS A 14 -2.62 18.04 -3.37
CA HIS A 14 -3.98 18.37 -3.79
C HIS A 14 -3.90 19.31 -4.99
N VAL A 15 -4.89 19.24 -5.89
CA VAL A 15 -5.01 20.07 -7.10
C VAL A 15 -4.68 21.54 -6.84
N LYS A 16 -5.16 22.10 -5.73
CA LYS A 16 -4.88 23.49 -5.30
C LYS A 16 -3.38 23.78 -5.08
N SER A 17 -2.62 22.84 -4.53
CA SER A 17 -1.17 23.02 -4.32
C SER A 17 -0.38 22.88 -5.63
N PHE A 18 -0.85 22.02 -6.53
CA PHE A 18 -0.28 21.87 -7.87
C PHE A 18 -0.42 23.16 -8.69
N GLU A 19 -1.64 23.73 -8.72
CA GLU A 19 -1.90 25.01 -9.38
C GLU A 19 -1.04 26.15 -8.81
N MET A 20 -0.84 26.20 -7.49
CA MET A 20 -0.02 27.25 -6.88
C MET A 20 1.48 27.13 -7.19
N GLN A 21 2.01 25.92 -7.38
CA GLN A 21 3.46 25.69 -7.52
C GLN A 21 3.93 25.55 -8.97
N VAL A 22 3.08 25.04 -9.86
CA VAL A 22 3.49 24.58 -11.20
C VAL A 22 2.96 25.49 -12.32
N ASN A 23 1.80 26.12 -12.13
CA ASN A 23 1.03 26.82 -13.17
C ASN A 23 1.70 28.08 -13.77
N ARG A 24 2.90 28.48 -13.31
CA ARG A 24 3.61 29.68 -13.83
C ARG A 24 4.90 29.39 -14.59
N LYS A 25 5.35 28.13 -14.71
CA LYS A 25 6.68 27.82 -15.30
C LYS A 25 6.76 26.59 -16.22
N VAL A 26 5.69 25.81 -16.36
CA VAL A 26 5.71 24.63 -17.25
C VAL A 26 5.72 25.08 -18.71
N LYS A 27 6.66 24.54 -19.49
CA LYS A 27 6.71 24.77 -20.94
C LYS A 27 5.74 23.82 -21.65
N LYS A 28 5.18 24.26 -22.78
CA LYS A 28 4.42 23.36 -23.67
C LYS A 28 5.30 22.17 -24.10
N GLY A 29 4.69 20.99 -24.16
CA GLY A 29 5.38 19.73 -24.45
C GLY A 29 6.26 19.20 -23.31
N SER A 30 6.10 19.70 -22.08
CA SER A 30 6.76 19.11 -20.91
C SER A 30 6.06 17.81 -20.53
N LEU A 31 6.82 16.84 -20.02
CA LEU A 31 6.30 15.63 -19.39
C LEU A 31 6.39 15.78 -17.87
N LEU A 32 5.25 15.65 -17.19
CA LEU A 32 5.12 15.74 -15.75
C LEU A 32 4.78 14.36 -15.20
N ILE A 33 5.61 13.87 -14.28
CA ILE A 33 5.43 12.56 -13.67
C ILE A 33 5.21 12.76 -12.17
N ASP A 34 4.05 12.32 -11.68
CA ASP A 34 3.77 12.26 -10.24
C ASP A 34 4.03 10.86 -9.70
N SER A 35 5.08 10.72 -8.90
CA SER A 35 5.43 9.44 -8.27
C SER A 35 4.89 9.30 -6.85
N SER A 36 4.04 10.24 -6.42
CA SER A 36 3.31 10.16 -5.16
C SER A 36 2.28 9.03 -5.18
N THR A 37 1.83 8.60 -4.01
CA THR A 37 0.64 7.75 -3.90
C THR A 37 -0.55 8.62 -3.51
N ILE A 38 -1.50 8.77 -4.44
CA ILE A 38 -2.69 9.61 -4.32
C ILE A 38 -3.93 8.88 -4.83
N ASP A 39 -5.12 9.46 -4.64
CA ASP A 39 -6.35 8.93 -5.21
C ASP A 39 -6.30 8.99 -6.75
N PRO A 40 -6.66 7.91 -7.48
CA PRO A 40 -6.72 7.92 -8.95
C PRO A 40 -7.58 9.04 -9.54
N ALA A 41 -8.64 9.47 -8.85
CA ALA A 41 -9.46 10.60 -9.28
C ALA A 41 -8.67 11.92 -9.28
N VAL A 42 -7.83 12.13 -8.26
CA VAL A 42 -6.95 13.30 -8.19
C VAL A 42 -5.91 13.26 -9.31
N SER A 43 -5.34 12.09 -9.63
CA SER A 43 -4.44 11.96 -10.80
C SER A 43 -5.13 12.37 -12.11
N LYS A 44 -6.39 11.97 -12.29
CA LYS A 44 -7.19 12.36 -13.47
C LYS A 44 -7.52 13.85 -13.50
N GLU A 45 -7.78 14.46 -12.34
CA GLU A 45 -7.97 15.92 -12.24
C GLU A 45 -6.68 16.68 -12.59
N LEU A 46 -5.55 16.26 -12.04
CA LEU A 46 -4.24 16.85 -12.35
C LEU A 46 -3.90 16.73 -13.83
N ALA A 47 -4.17 15.59 -14.46
CA ALA A 47 -3.94 15.43 -15.89
C ALA A 47 -4.72 16.45 -16.72
N LYS A 48 -6.00 16.70 -16.40
CA LYS A 48 -6.80 17.72 -17.10
C LYS A 48 -6.20 19.12 -16.94
N GLU A 49 -5.68 19.48 -15.76
CA GLU A 49 -5.03 20.77 -15.57
C GLU A 49 -3.71 20.87 -16.35
N VAL A 50 -2.94 19.79 -16.40
CA VAL A 50 -1.68 19.72 -17.17
C VAL A 50 -1.91 19.81 -18.68
N GLU A 51 -2.96 19.15 -19.17
CA GLU A 51 -3.37 19.23 -20.58
C GLU A 51 -3.72 20.66 -20.99
N LYS A 52 -4.41 21.43 -20.14
CA LYS A 52 -4.71 22.86 -20.40
C LYS A 52 -3.44 23.71 -20.55
N MET A 53 -2.34 23.32 -19.91
CA MET A 53 -1.03 23.98 -20.03
C MET A 53 -0.27 23.54 -21.29
N GLY A 54 -0.81 22.60 -22.07
CA GLY A 54 -0.17 22.02 -23.25
C GLY A 54 1.00 21.09 -22.89
N ALA A 55 0.93 20.44 -21.74
CA ALA A 55 1.91 19.47 -21.26
C ALA A 55 1.26 18.08 -21.07
N VAL A 56 2.06 17.07 -20.77
CA VAL A 56 1.63 15.68 -20.57
C VAL A 56 1.76 15.31 -19.10
N PHE A 57 0.78 14.59 -18.56
CA PHE A 57 0.81 14.06 -17.19
C PHE A 57 0.83 12.53 -17.18
N MET A 58 1.62 11.95 -16.29
CA MET A 58 1.58 10.53 -15.96
C MET A 58 1.63 10.32 -14.45
N ASP A 59 0.79 9.44 -13.92
CA ASP A 59 0.94 8.91 -12.57
C ASP A 59 1.90 7.73 -12.58
N ALA A 60 2.92 7.76 -11.74
CA ALA A 60 3.94 6.71 -11.65
C ALA A 60 4.27 6.36 -10.18
N PRO A 61 3.28 5.94 -9.35
CA PRO A 61 3.55 5.54 -7.99
C PRO A 61 4.57 4.39 -7.90
N VAL A 62 5.28 4.34 -6.78
CA VAL A 62 6.44 3.45 -6.59
C VAL A 62 6.21 2.35 -5.56
N SER A 63 6.86 1.21 -5.75
CA SER A 63 7.01 0.14 -4.75
C SER A 63 8.48 -0.15 -4.45
N GLY A 64 8.77 -0.68 -3.25
CA GLY A 64 10.11 -1.07 -2.78
C GLY A 64 10.66 -0.29 -1.57
N GLY A 65 10.00 0.80 -1.18
CA GLY A 65 10.36 1.58 0.02
C GLY A 65 11.73 2.26 -0.06
N VAL A 66 12.25 2.71 1.08
CA VAL A 66 13.48 3.52 1.17
C VAL A 66 14.71 2.74 0.69
N GLY A 67 14.78 1.43 0.94
CA GLY A 67 15.89 0.58 0.50
C GLY A 67 15.99 0.48 -1.02
N ALA A 68 14.85 0.23 -1.69
CA ALA A 68 14.80 0.20 -3.15
C ALA A 68 15.07 1.59 -3.75
N ALA A 69 14.56 2.67 -3.14
CA ALA A 69 14.82 4.04 -3.58
C ALA A 69 16.32 4.37 -3.56
N ARG A 70 17.03 4.02 -2.47
CA ARG A 70 18.48 4.24 -2.36
C ARG A 70 19.31 3.42 -3.34
N SER A 71 18.84 2.22 -3.68
CA SER A 71 19.56 1.29 -4.55
C SER A 71 19.17 1.39 -6.03
N GLY A 72 18.25 2.29 -6.39
CA GLY A 72 17.76 2.42 -7.77
C GLY A 72 16.90 1.23 -8.24
N ASN A 73 16.29 0.50 -7.32
CA ASN A 73 15.54 -0.74 -7.59
C ASN A 73 14.03 -0.59 -7.37
N LEU A 74 13.50 0.63 -7.47
CA LEU A 74 12.06 0.86 -7.37
C LEU A 74 11.29 0.14 -8.49
N THR A 75 10.04 -0.17 -8.20
CA THR A 75 9.06 -0.57 -9.22
C THR A 75 8.10 0.58 -9.46
N PHE A 76 8.06 1.11 -10.68
CA PHE A 76 7.11 2.13 -11.12
C PHE A 76 5.92 1.49 -11.83
N MET A 77 4.71 1.87 -11.41
CA MET A 77 3.45 1.50 -12.05
C MET A 77 2.90 2.74 -12.74
N VAL A 78 2.91 2.79 -14.07
CA VAL A 78 2.74 4.03 -14.84
C VAL A 78 1.41 4.09 -15.56
N GLY A 79 0.58 5.08 -15.24
CA GLY A 79 -0.64 5.43 -15.97
C GLY A 79 -0.45 6.71 -16.79
N GLY A 80 -0.94 6.74 -18.03
CA GLY A 80 -0.79 7.90 -18.91
C GLY A 80 -1.20 7.64 -20.35
N VAL A 81 -0.77 8.51 -21.26
CA VAL A 81 -0.86 8.29 -22.71
C VAL A 81 0.24 7.31 -23.13
N GLU A 82 -0.11 6.26 -23.87
CA GLU A 82 0.82 5.18 -24.23
C GLU A 82 2.03 5.68 -25.03
N ASP A 83 1.81 6.61 -25.98
CA ASP A 83 2.86 7.19 -26.83
C ASP A 83 3.98 7.88 -26.01
N GLU A 84 3.67 8.32 -24.79
CA GLU A 84 4.58 9.04 -23.91
C GLU A 84 5.30 8.10 -22.92
N PHE A 85 4.87 6.83 -22.85
CA PHE A 85 5.43 5.85 -21.92
C PHE A 85 6.92 5.57 -22.19
N ALA A 86 7.36 5.53 -23.44
CA ALA A 86 8.76 5.28 -23.77
C ALA A 86 9.69 6.35 -23.16
N ALA A 87 9.28 7.63 -23.21
CA ALA A 87 10.04 8.72 -22.61
C ALA A 87 10.01 8.66 -21.07
N ALA A 88 8.86 8.31 -20.48
CA ALA A 88 8.78 8.08 -19.04
C ALA A 88 9.67 6.91 -18.61
N GLN A 89 9.69 5.82 -19.37
CA GLN A 89 10.48 4.63 -19.07
C GLN A 89 11.98 4.90 -19.05
N GLU A 90 12.48 5.68 -20.00
CA GLU A 90 13.90 6.08 -20.03
C GLU A 90 14.31 6.83 -18.75
N LEU A 91 13.50 7.78 -18.28
CA LEU A 91 13.80 8.51 -17.04
C LEU A 91 13.61 7.63 -15.80
N LEU A 92 12.48 6.93 -15.71
CA LEU A 92 12.13 6.16 -14.51
C LEU A 92 13.09 4.97 -14.31
N GLY A 93 13.65 4.43 -15.39
CA GLY A 93 14.69 3.40 -15.36
C GLY A 93 15.98 3.81 -14.64
N CYS A 94 16.25 5.11 -14.49
CA CYS A 94 17.39 5.59 -13.68
C CYS A 94 17.19 5.38 -12.17
N MET A 95 15.94 5.21 -11.71
CA MET A 95 15.57 5.09 -10.29
C MET A 95 14.93 3.74 -9.97
N GLY A 96 14.52 3.00 -10.99
CA GLY A 96 13.76 1.77 -10.86
C GLY A 96 14.31 0.64 -11.71
N SER A 97 14.26 -0.57 -11.16
CA SER A 97 14.58 -1.80 -11.89
C SER A 97 13.40 -2.28 -12.75
N ASN A 98 12.18 -1.83 -12.43
CA ASN A 98 10.97 -2.19 -13.15
C ASN A 98 10.13 -0.94 -13.41
N VAL A 99 9.73 -0.74 -14.66
CA VAL A 99 8.80 0.32 -15.07
C VAL A 99 7.71 -0.34 -15.92
N VAL A 100 6.47 -0.34 -15.43
CA VAL A 100 5.36 -1.10 -16.00
C VAL A 100 4.26 -0.15 -16.42
N TYR A 101 3.83 -0.21 -17.69
CA TYR A 101 2.67 0.52 -18.16
C TYR A 101 1.38 -0.15 -17.68
N CYS A 102 0.51 0.62 -17.03
CA CYS A 102 -0.75 0.15 -16.43
C CYS A 102 -2.00 0.58 -17.22
N GLY A 103 -1.84 1.43 -18.24
CA GLY A 103 -2.93 1.97 -19.06
C GLY A 103 -3.10 3.48 -18.88
N ALA A 104 -4.35 3.96 -19.01
CA ALA A 104 -4.68 5.38 -18.94
C ALA A 104 -4.34 6.02 -17.57
N VAL A 105 -4.34 7.35 -17.50
CA VAL A 105 -4.10 8.10 -16.25
C VAL A 105 -4.98 7.58 -15.10
N GLY A 106 -4.33 7.38 -13.95
CA GLY A 106 -4.88 6.86 -12.70
C GLY A 106 -4.75 5.34 -12.55
N THR A 107 -4.41 4.61 -13.61
CA THR A 107 -4.24 3.14 -13.54
C THR A 107 -2.99 2.73 -12.76
N GLY A 108 -1.92 3.54 -12.77
CA GLY A 108 -0.74 3.32 -11.94
C GLY A 108 -1.10 3.41 -10.45
N GLN A 109 -1.85 4.43 -10.05
CA GLN A 109 -2.41 4.55 -8.69
C GLN A 109 -3.33 3.38 -8.34
N ALA A 110 -4.23 2.98 -9.25
CA ALA A 110 -5.13 1.86 -9.01
C ALA A 110 -4.36 0.55 -8.75
N ALA A 111 -3.37 0.23 -9.60
CA ALA A 111 -2.51 -0.93 -9.42
C ALA A 111 -1.77 -0.89 -8.07
N LYS A 112 -1.22 0.28 -7.70
CA LYS A 112 -0.54 0.47 -6.42
C LYS A 112 -1.46 0.25 -5.22
N ILE A 113 -2.67 0.77 -5.26
CA ILE A 113 -3.67 0.63 -4.20
C ILE A 113 -4.06 -0.84 -4.03
N CYS A 114 -4.36 -1.55 -5.13
CA CYS A 114 -4.67 -2.98 -5.10
C CYS A 114 -3.51 -3.80 -4.50
N ASN A 115 -2.28 -3.53 -4.91
CA ASN A 115 -1.10 -4.20 -4.36
C ASN A 115 -0.94 -3.96 -2.85
N ASN A 116 -1.05 -2.70 -2.41
CA ASN A 116 -0.88 -2.40 -0.99
C ASN A 116 -2.03 -2.93 -0.12
N MET A 117 -3.26 -3.01 -0.66
CA MET A 117 -4.38 -3.64 0.03
C MET A 117 -4.13 -5.13 0.27
N LEU A 118 -3.67 -5.86 -0.75
CA LEU A 118 -3.28 -7.26 -0.60
C LEU A 118 -2.16 -7.42 0.43
N LEU A 119 -1.12 -6.57 0.34
CA LEU A 119 -0.03 -6.54 1.32
C LEU A 119 -0.53 -6.36 2.76
N ALA A 120 -1.49 -5.45 2.99
CA ALA A 120 -2.06 -5.21 4.30
C ALA A 120 -2.78 -6.45 4.87
N ILE A 121 -3.63 -7.08 4.06
CA ILE A 121 -4.34 -8.32 4.44
C ILE A 121 -3.33 -9.43 4.75
N SER A 122 -2.34 -9.63 3.88
CA SER A 122 -1.30 -10.66 4.07
C SER A 122 -0.45 -10.41 5.30
N MET A 123 -0.13 -9.15 5.64
CA MET A 123 0.61 -8.81 6.86
C MET A 123 -0.18 -9.16 8.13
N ILE A 124 -1.47 -8.81 8.16
CA ILE A 124 -2.36 -9.17 9.27
C ILE A 124 -2.46 -10.68 9.39
N GLY A 125 -2.75 -11.39 8.29
CA GLY A 125 -2.83 -12.84 8.28
C GLY A 125 -1.54 -13.53 8.71
N THR A 126 -0.38 -12.99 8.31
CA THR A 126 0.93 -13.50 8.76
C THR A 126 1.09 -13.31 10.27
N ALA A 127 0.76 -12.13 10.80
CA ALA A 127 0.87 -11.86 12.23
C ALA A 127 -0.05 -12.76 13.06
N GLU A 128 -1.31 -12.95 12.63
CA GLU A 128 -2.28 -13.84 13.28
C GLU A 128 -1.83 -15.30 13.24
N ALA A 129 -1.39 -15.80 12.08
CA ALA A 129 -0.92 -17.17 11.92
C ALA A 129 0.31 -17.46 12.79
N MET A 130 1.28 -16.53 12.80
CA MET A 130 2.46 -16.65 13.64
C MET A 130 2.11 -16.63 15.13
N ASN A 131 1.27 -15.69 15.57
CA ASN A 131 0.83 -15.60 16.96
C ASN A 131 0.07 -16.87 17.40
N LEU A 132 -0.83 -17.39 16.58
CA LEU A 132 -1.54 -18.64 16.86
C LEU A 132 -0.56 -19.80 17.01
N GLY A 133 0.36 -19.98 16.06
CA GLY A 133 1.31 -21.09 16.12
C GLY A 133 2.24 -21.01 17.34
N ILE A 134 2.71 -19.82 17.71
CA ILE A 134 3.50 -19.59 18.93
C ILE A 134 2.70 -19.98 20.18
N ARG A 135 1.43 -19.58 20.27
CA ARG A 135 0.56 -19.94 21.41
C ARG A 135 0.25 -21.44 21.47
N LEU A 136 0.28 -22.13 20.33
CA LEU A 136 0.18 -23.59 20.25
C LEU A 136 1.51 -24.30 20.52
N GLY A 137 2.58 -23.57 20.84
CA GLY A 137 3.88 -24.11 21.23
C GLY A 137 4.87 -24.35 20.08
N LEU A 138 4.62 -23.79 18.89
CA LEU A 138 5.55 -23.89 17.77
C LEU A 138 6.70 -22.89 17.91
N ASP A 139 7.90 -23.32 17.54
CA ASP A 139 9.04 -22.42 17.34
C ASP A 139 8.73 -21.45 16.17
N PRO A 140 8.89 -20.12 16.35
CA PRO A 140 8.60 -19.14 15.30
C PRO A 140 9.41 -19.32 14.01
N LYS A 141 10.70 -19.67 14.11
CA LYS A 141 11.55 -19.89 12.93
C LYS A 141 11.12 -21.12 12.16
N LEU A 142 10.76 -22.19 12.87
CA LEU A 142 10.23 -23.40 12.24
C LEU A 142 8.90 -23.11 11.53
N LEU A 143 7.98 -22.41 12.20
CA LEU A 143 6.69 -22.04 11.60
C LEU A 143 6.87 -21.14 10.37
N ALA A 144 7.71 -20.12 10.45
CA ALA A 144 8.00 -19.25 9.31
C ALA A 144 8.60 -20.05 8.14
N LYS A 145 9.51 -20.99 8.41
CA LYS A 145 10.06 -21.89 7.38
C LYS A 145 8.94 -22.71 6.71
N ILE A 146 8.03 -23.30 7.47
CA ILE A 146 6.90 -24.08 6.94
C ILE A 146 6.00 -23.20 6.08
N LEU A 147 5.62 -22.01 6.56
CA LEU A 147 4.80 -21.07 5.78
C LEU A 147 5.47 -20.71 4.45
N ASN A 148 6.78 -20.44 4.49
CA ASN A 148 7.55 -19.97 3.33
C ASN A 148 7.88 -21.08 2.30
N MET A 149 7.69 -22.35 2.64
CA MET A 149 7.78 -23.47 1.70
C MET A 149 6.42 -24.07 1.32
N SER A 150 5.34 -23.44 1.76
CA SER A 150 3.96 -23.90 1.56
C SER A 150 3.11 -22.84 0.86
N SER A 151 1.82 -23.13 0.68
CA SER A 151 0.84 -22.23 0.03
C SER A 151 0.57 -20.93 0.79
N GLY A 152 0.94 -20.84 2.08
CA GLY A 152 0.81 -19.61 2.87
C GLY A 152 1.87 -18.54 2.57
N ARG A 153 2.88 -18.85 1.75
CA ARG A 153 3.99 -17.95 1.45
C ARG A 153 3.53 -16.63 0.84
N CYS A 154 3.99 -15.52 1.40
CA CYS A 154 3.85 -14.19 0.83
C CYS A 154 5.03 -13.30 1.25
N TRP A 155 5.15 -12.11 0.65
CA TRP A 155 6.21 -11.15 0.98
C TRP A 155 6.27 -10.81 2.49
N SER A 156 5.09 -10.70 3.13
CA SER A 156 4.99 -10.44 4.56
C SER A 156 5.58 -11.56 5.43
N SER A 157 5.62 -12.81 4.94
CA SER A 157 6.16 -13.94 5.71
C SER A 157 7.63 -14.27 5.38
N ASP A 158 8.05 -14.07 4.13
CA ASP A 158 9.38 -14.47 3.61
C ASP A 158 10.40 -13.34 3.47
N THR A 159 9.97 -12.08 3.49
CA THR A 159 10.84 -10.92 3.29
C THR A 159 10.66 -9.86 4.39
N TYR A 160 9.52 -9.87 5.09
CA TYR A 160 9.17 -8.84 6.07
C TYR A 160 8.47 -9.41 7.31
N ASN A 161 8.96 -10.54 7.81
CA ASN A 161 8.29 -11.30 8.86
C ASN A 161 8.05 -10.44 10.13
N PRO A 162 6.82 -10.41 10.68
CA PRO A 162 6.49 -9.51 11.79
C PRO A 162 7.04 -9.98 13.15
N VAL A 163 7.56 -11.21 13.28
CA VAL A 163 8.02 -11.73 14.58
C VAL A 163 9.51 -11.44 14.81
N PRO A 164 9.89 -10.76 15.92
CA PRO A 164 11.28 -10.52 16.27
C PRO A 164 12.11 -11.80 16.35
N GLY A 165 13.33 -11.77 15.82
CA GLY A 165 14.26 -12.89 15.85
C GLY A 165 14.01 -13.97 14.78
N VAL A 166 12.94 -13.88 13.99
CA VAL A 166 12.74 -14.77 12.83
C VAL A 166 13.62 -14.39 11.64
N MET A 167 13.80 -13.10 11.41
CA MET A 167 14.53 -12.55 10.26
C MET A 167 15.35 -11.34 10.68
N ASP A 168 16.54 -11.20 10.10
CA ASP A 168 17.40 -10.03 10.28
C ASP A 168 17.10 -8.95 9.22
N GLY A 169 17.48 -7.70 9.48
CA GLY A 169 17.34 -6.61 8.51
C GLY A 169 15.90 -6.12 8.25
N VAL A 170 14.90 -6.68 8.96
CA VAL A 170 13.50 -6.25 8.93
C VAL A 170 13.15 -5.41 10.17
N PRO A 171 12.06 -4.62 10.15
CA PRO A 171 11.74 -3.77 11.30
C PRO A 171 11.45 -4.54 12.59
N SER A 172 10.93 -5.76 12.52
CA SER A 172 10.69 -6.59 13.72
C SER A 172 11.99 -6.91 14.48
N ALA A 173 13.15 -6.88 13.81
CA ALA A 173 14.47 -6.98 14.43
C ALA A 173 15.01 -5.63 14.98
N ASN A 174 14.33 -4.52 14.72
CA ASN A 174 14.74 -3.17 15.11
C ASN A 174 13.58 -2.39 15.77
N ASN A 175 12.87 -3.02 16.71
CA ASN A 175 11.75 -2.41 17.45
C ASN A 175 10.71 -1.70 16.57
N TYR A 176 10.44 -2.28 15.39
CA TYR A 176 9.52 -1.80 14.37
C TYR A 176 9.82 -0.37 13.85
N GLN A 177 11.07 0.08 13.98
CA GLN A 177 11.50 1.38 13.48
C GLN A 177 11.84 1.32 11.98
N GLY A 178 11.51 2.41 11.28
CA GLY A 178 11.75 2.54 9.85
C GLY A 178 10.81 1.70 8.99
N GLY A 179 11.27 1.33 7.79
CA GLY A 179 10.50 0.53 6.84
C GLY A 179 9.26 1.24 6.30
N PHE A 180 8.19 0.46 6.07
CA PHE A 180 6.89 0.98 5.64
C PHE A 180 5.98 1.25 6.85
N GLY A 181 5.89 2.52 7.26
CA GLY A 181 5.17 2.91 8.48
C GLY A 181 3.66 2.68 8.41
N ALA A 182 3.06 2.32 9.55
CA ALA A 182 1.62 2.06 9.68
C ALA A 182 0.75 3.24 9.25
N THR A 183 1.20 4.47 9.52
CA THR A 183 0.52 5.70 9.06
C THR A 183 0.48 5.78 7.54
N LEU A 184 1.53 5.35 6.85
CA LEU A 184 1.58 5.35 5.38
C LEU A 184 0.66 4.26 4.80
N MET A 185 0.59 3.09 5.45
CA MET A 185 -0.39 2.05 5.10
C MET A 185 -1.83 2.56 5.22
N ALA A 186 -2.17 3.19 6.36
CA ALA A 186 -3.51 3.74 6.58
C ALA A 186 -3.84 4.89 5.60
N LYS A 187 -2.83 5.67 5.20
CA LYS A 187 -2.96 6.84 4.32
C LYS A 187 -3.23 6.50 2.85
N ASN A 188 -2.79 5.34 2.35
CA ASN A 188 -2.97 4.93 0.94
C ASN A 188 -4.41 4.48 0.60
N GLY A 189 -5.43 5.06 1.22
CA GLY A 189 -6.85 4.71 1.01
C GLY A 189 -7.29 3.37 1.62
N ILE A 190 -6.34 2.54 2.06
CA ILE A 190 -6.58 1.18 2.57
C ILE A 190 -7.44 1.18 3.85
N ARG A 191 -7.42 2.29 4.61
CA ARG A 191 -8.29 2.48 5.79
C ARG A 191 -9.78 2.32 5.46
N LEU A 192 -10.22 2.73 4.27
CA LEU A 192 -11.60 2.58 3.82
C LEU A 192 -11.83 1.20 3.19
N THR A 193 -10.86 0.69 2.43
CA THR A 193 -11.01 -0.54 1.66
C THR A 193 -11.02 -1.81 2.54
N LEU A 194 -10.20 -1.88 3.59
CA LEU A 194 -10.25 -3.01 4.55
C LEU A 194 -11.59 -3.06 5.29
N LEU A 195 -12.13 -1.91 5.69
CA LEU A 195 -13.44 -1.84 6.36
C LEU A 195 -14.59 -2.19 5.40
N GLN A 196 -14.55 -1.70 4.16
CA GLN A 196 -15.58 -2.03 3.15
C GLN A 196 -15.52 -3.49 2.67
N ILE A 197 -14.34 -4.13 2.66
CA ILE A 197 -14.21 -5.53 2.23
C ILE A 197 -14.54 -6.51 3.36
N VAL A 198 -14.15 -6.21 4.60
CA VAL A 198 -14.38 -7.12 5.74
C VAL A 198 -15.83 -7.04 6.25
N LEU A 199 -16.53 -5.92 6.05
CA LEU A 199 -17.85 -5.69 6.66
C LEU A 199 -19.04 -5.52 5.69
N LEU A 200 -18.84 -5.34 4.37
CA LEU A 200 -19.95 -5.12 3.44
C LEU A 200 -19.93 -6.09 2.26
N PRO A 201 -21.03 -6.83 2.00
CA PRO A 201 -21.20 -7.49 0.71
C PRO A 201 -21.15 -6.44 -0.40
N ILE A 202 -20.62 -6.82 -1.56
CA ILE A 202 -20.25 -5.99 -2.73
C ILE A 202 -21.35 -5.02 -3.23
N LYS A 203 -22.59 -5.13 -2.73
CA LYS A 203 -23.77 -4.45 -3.24
C LYS A 203 -24.20 -3.16 -2.52
N GLU A 204 -23.65 -2.81 -1.36
CA GLU A 204 -24.15 -1.66 -0.56
C GLU A 204 -23.03 -0.71 -0.12
N ARG A 205 -22.38 -0.05 -1.08
CA ARG A 205 -21.17 0.77 -0.85
C ARG A 205 -21.39 2.25 -0.52
N GLU A 206 -22.63 2.75 -0.45
CA GLU A 206 -22.84 4.20 -0.50
C GLU A 206 -22.99 4.96 0.83
N GLU A 207 -23.27 4.36 1.98
CA GLU A 207 -23.51 5.19 3.18
C GLU A 207 -23.03 4.55 4.49
N ARG A 208 -21.91 5.05 5.06
CA ARG A 208 -21.74 5.34 6.51
C ARG A 208 -20.35 5.84 6.90
N ASN A 209 -20.32 6.58 8.01
CA ASN A 209 -19.23 7.45 8.43
C ASN A 209 -18.13 6.75 9.27
N SER A 210 -16.89 7.24 9.18
CA SER A 210 -15.62 6.51 9.36
C SER A 210 -14.97 6.52 10.77
N ALA A 211 -15.60 7.14 11.78
CA ALA A 211 -14.92 7.48 13.03
C ALA A 211 -15.07 6.44 14.17
N GLU A 212 -16.23 5.79 14.31
CA GLU A 212 -16.52 4.95 15.49
C GLU A 212 -15.95 3.53 15.40
N THR A 213 -15.81 2.98 14.20
CA THR A 213 -15.42 1.58 13.98
C THR A 213 -13.93 1.30 14.25
N PHE A 214 -13.11 2.35 14.30
CA PHE A 214 -11.65 2.26 14.43
C PHE A 214 -11.18 2.03 15.89
N SER A 215 -11.91 2.55 16.87
CA SER A 215 -11.55 2.46 18.30
C SER A 215 -11.49 1.01 18.79
N THR A 216 -12.45 0.18 18.36
CA THR A 216 -12.60 -1.20 18.81
C THR A 216 -11.50 -2.13 18.27
N PHE A 217 -11.03 -1.91 17.03
CA PHE A 217 -10.04 -2.78 16.40
C PHE A 217 -8.60 -2.48 16.84
N GLN A 218 -8.28 -1.20 17.09
CA GLN A 218 -6.95 -0.82 17.57
C GLN A 218 -6.69 -1.26 19.02
N LEU A 219 -7.75 -1.34 19.84
CA LEU A 219 -7.69 -1.89 21.20
C LEU A 219 -7.39 -3.40 21.23
N LEU A 220 -7.85 -4.16 20.24
CA LEU A 220 -7.68 -5.61 20.16
C LEU A 220 -6.28 -6.04 19.68
N LEU A 221 -5.66 -5.28 18.78
CA LEU A 221 -4.35 -5.64 18.19
C LEU A 221 -3.14 -5.20 19.04
N PHE A 222 -3.26 -4.12 19.81
CA PHE A 222 -2.13 -3.53 20.55
C PHE A 222 -2.20 -3.69 22.07
N ASN A 223 -3.23 -4.35 22.62
CA ASN A 223 -3.37 -4.53 24.06
C ASN A 223 -3.92 -5.93 24.42
N PRO A 224 -3.11 -7.00 24.32
CA PRO A 224 -3.56 -8.39 24.48
C PRO A 224 -4.06 -8.73 25.91
N HIS A 225 -3.91 -7.83 26.88
CA HIS A 225 -4.36 -8.01 28.27
C HIS A 225 -5.80 -7.53 28.55
N LYS A 226 -6.53 -7.04 27.53
CA LYS A 226 -7.95 -6.65 27.67
C LYS A 226 -8.90 -7.60 26.93
N PHE A 227 -8.69 -8.91 27.06
CA PHE A 227 -9.81 -9.84 26.83
C PHE A 227 -10.77 -9.71 28.02
N PRO A 228 -12.07 -9.46 27.82
CA PRO A 228 -13.04 -9.68 28.88
C PRO A 228 -13.02 -11.18 29.21
N GLU A 229 -12.61 -11.52 30.43
CA GLU A 229 -12.91 -12.83 31.01
C GLU A 229 -14.44 -13.01 31.04
N ASP A 230 -14.87 -14.25 30.83
CA ASP A 230 -16.24 -14.77 30.85
C ASP A 230 -17.16 -14.49 29.65
N ARG A 231 -17.15 -15.46 28.73
CA ARG A 231 -18.40 -16.11 28.33
C ARG A 231 -18.20 -17.63 28.37
N GLN A 232 -18.75 -18.25 29.42
CA GLN A 232 -18.86 -19.69 29.55
C GLN A 232 -19.40 -20.29 28.24
N LEU A 233 -18.60 -21.15 27.62
CA LEU A 233 -19.07 -22.07 26.59
C LEU A 233 -20.15 -22.96 27.22
N ASN A 234 -21.40 -22.76 26.80
CA ASN A 234 -22.53 -23.63 27.10
C ASN A 234 -22.12 -25.11 26.91
N ARG A 235 -21.97 -25.86 28.01
CA ARG A 235 -22.01 -27.31 27.95
C ARG A 235 -23.46 -27.73 27.67
N PRO A 236 -23.69 -28.70 26.76
CA PRO A 236 -25.03 -29.25 26.60
C PRO A 236 -25.45 -30.01 27.88
N PRO A 237 -26.74 -30.01 28.25
CA PRO A 237 -27.20 -30.67 29.46
C PRO A 237 -27.13 -32.20 29.31
N ASN A 238 -26.68 -32.85 30.40
CA ASN A 238 -26.70 -34.31 30.57
C ASN A 238 -28.12 -34.85 30.34
N ILE A 239 -28.22 -35.87 29.48
CA ILE A 239 -29.39 -36.75 29.42
C ILE A 239 -29.08 -37.93 30.34
N GLU A 240 -29.63 -37.91 31.55
CA GLU A 240 -29.67 -39.07 32.45
C GLU A 240 -30.81 -40.02 32.06
N LYS A 241 -30.53 -41.32 32.15
CA LYS A 241 -31.53 -42.39 32.28
C LYS A 241 -31.64 -42.78 33.75
#